data_AF-A0A9K3P2J1-F1
#
_entry.id   AF-A0A9K3P2J1-F1
#
_cell.length_a   1.000
_cell.length_b   1.000
_cell.length_c   1.000
_cell.angle_alpha   90.00
_cell.angle_beta   90.00
_cell.angle_gamma   90.00
#
_symmetry.space_group_name_H-M   'P 1'
#
loop_
_entity.id
_entity.type
_entity.pdbx_description
1 polymer ?
#
loop_
_entity_poly.entity_id
_entity_poly.type
_entity_poly.pdbx_seq_one_letter_code
_entity_poly.pdbx_strand_id
1 'polypeptide(L)'
;MSIEEYYGWKDRFENWVQENHLRSWECILEKYTLPRTELQVVKQISEFSEQERAMYRAEKMMISLLQQAIKEDIFILLQHDKTAKSIWDALKVKFEGSEICRERTLRS
;
A
#
# COMPACT_ATOMS: atom_id res chain seq x y z
N MET A 1 16.61 8.03 -0.17
CA MET A 1 16.21 7.03 -1.17
C MET A 1 16.00 7.80 -2.46
N SER A 2 16.92 7.64 -3.40
CA SER A 2 16.84 8.22 -4.74
C SER A 2 15.86 7.42 -5.61
N ILE A 3 15.44 7.96 -6.76
CA ILE A 3 14.50 7.26 -7.68
C ILE A 3 15.07 5.91 -8.13
N GLU A 4 16.35 5.85 -8.46
CA GLU A 4 17.04 4.60 -8.86
C GLU A 4 17.09 3.56 -7.73
N GLU A 5 17.36 4.02 -6.50
CA GLU A 5 17.32 3.17 -5.30
C GLU A 5 15.90 2.69 -5.00
N TYR A 6 14.89 3.52 -5.26
CA TYR A 6 13.47 3.17 -5.11
C TYR A 6 13.06 2.07 -6.09
N TYR A 7 13.45 2.14 -7.36
CA TYR A 7 13.14 1.09 -8.33
C TYR A 7 13.75 -0.27 -7.93
N GLY A 8 15.03 -0.28 -7.54
CA GLY A 8 15.69 -1.50 -7.08
C GLY A 8 15.10 -2.04 -5.76
N TRP A 9 14.71 -1.15 -4.84
CA TRP A 9 14.03 -1.54 -3.61
C TRP A 9 12.61 -2.06 -3.88
N LYS A 10 11.84 -1.40 -4.75
CA LYS A 10 10.47 -1.76 -5.13
C LYS A 10 10.41 -3.17 -5.69
N ASP A 11 11.32 -3.50 -6.61
CA ASP A 11 11.42 -4.84 -7.20
C ASP A 11 11.75 -5.92 -6.14
N ARG A 12 12.76 -5.66 -5.30
CA ARG A 12 13.12 -6.58 -4.21
C ARG A 12 12.01 -6.74 -3.19
N PHE A 13 11.32 -5.65 -2.86
CA PHE A 13 10.23 -5.64 -1.90
C PHE A 13 9.01 -6.37 -2.46
N GLU A 14 8.65 -6.12 -3.72
CA GLU A 14 7.57 -6.82 -4.42
C GLU A 14 7.83 -8.33 -4.48
N ASN A 15 9.04 -8.74 -4.88
CA ASN A 15 9.44 -10.15 -4.93
C ASN A 15 9.44 -10.78 -3.52
N TRP A 16 10.00 -10.10 -2.53
CA TRP A 16 10.00 -10.59 -1.15
C TRP A 16 8.59 -10.77 -0.56
N VAL A 17 7.69 -9.81 -0.81
CA VAL A 17 6.30 -9.89 -0.35
C VAL A 17 5.53 -10.96 -1.11
N GLN A 18 5.76 -11.14 -2.42
CA GLN A 18 5.15 -12.24 -3.17
C GLN A 18 5.58 -13.61 -2.64
N GLU A 19 6.86 -13.80 -2.33
CA GLU A 19 7.39 -15.07 -1.83
C GLU A 19 6.99 -15.37 -0.37
N ASN A 20 6.96 -14.36 0.51
CA ASN A 20 6.69 -14.57 1.95
C ASN A 20 5.22 -14.35 2.33
N HIS A 21 4.54 -13.46 1.61
CA HIS A 21 3.24 -12.90 1.99
C HIS A 21 2.34 -12.66 0.78
N LEU A 22 2.27 -13.63 -0.15
CA LEU A 22 1.46 -13.55 -1.39
C LEU A 22 0.01 -13.09 -1.13
N ARG A 23 -0.66 -13.65 -0.12
CA ARG A 23 -2.02 -13.22 0.29
C ARG A 23 -2.12 -11.76 0.70
N SER A 24 -1.06 -11.21 1.30
CA SER A 24 -1.00 -9.80 1.67
C SER A 24 -0.76 -8.91 0.48
N TRP A 25 0.02 -9.38 -0.50
CA TRP A 25 0.19 -8.71 -1.79
C TRP A 25 -1.12 -8.62 -2.58
N GLU A 26 -1.86 -9.73 -2.67
CA GLU A 26 -3.16 -9.78 -3.34
C GLU A 26 -4.17 -8.79 -2.73
N CYS A 27 -4.17 -8.60 -1.40
CA CYS A 27 -5.04 -7.61 -0.74
C CYS A 27 -4.82 -6.17 -1.22
N ILE A 28 -3.60 -5.80 -1.62
CA ILE A 28 -3.29 -4.46 -2.14
C ILE A 28 -3.82 -4.31 -3.57
N LEU A 29 -3.66 -5.37 -4.37
CA LEU A 29 -4.13 -5.42 -5.74
C LEU A 29 -5.66 -5.33 -5.79
N GLU A 30 -6.36 -6.14 -4.99
CA GLU A 30 -7.83 -6.17 -4.94
C GLU A 30 -8.48 -4.97 -4.23
N LYS A 31 -7.68 -4.03 -3.67
CA LYS A 31 -8.18 -2.90 -2.88
C LYS A 31 -9.06 -3.41 -1.75
N TYR A 32 -8.44 -3.83 -0.67
CA TYR A 32 -9.17 -4.18 0.56
C TYR A 32 -10.25 -3.14 0.87
N THR A 33 -11.49 -3.57 0.77
CA THR A 33 -12.65 -2.83 1.25
C THR A 33 -13.04 -3.45 2.57
N LEU A 34 -13.10 -2.62 3.62
CA LEU A 34 -13.62 -3.03 4.92
C LEU A 34 -14.94 -3.77 4.71
N PRO A 35 -15.08 -5.00 5.23
CA PRO A 35 -16.29 -5.76 5.05
C PRO A 35 -17.45 -4.98 5.67
N ARG A 36 -18.43 -4.66 4.83
CA ARG A 36 -19.64 -3.95 5.23
C ARG A 36 -20.76 -4.95 5.41
N THR A 37 -21.59 -4.72 6.42
CA THR A 37 -22.90 -5.39 6.51
C THR A 37 -23.79 -4.92 5.36
N GLU A 38 -24.89 -5.63 5.10
CA GLU A 38 -25.92 -5.26 4.12
C GLU A 38 -26.43 -3.81 4.30
N LEU A 39 -26.27 -3.24 5.49
CA LEU A 39 -26.61 -1.86 5.83
C LEU A 39 -25.50 -0.83 5.53
N GLN A 40 -24.45 -1.21 4.78
CA GLN A 40 -23.25 -0.40 4.52
C GLN A 40 -22.45 0.04 5.76
N VAL A 41 -22.79 -0.44 6.95
CA VAL A 41 -22.03 -0.20 8.18
C VAL A 41 -20.77 -1.06 8.15
N VAL A 42 -19.64 -0.48 8.56
CA VAL A 42 -18.38 -1.21 8.72
C VAL A 42 -18.58 -2.24 9.82
N LYS A 43 -18.48 -3.54 9.50
CA LYS A 43 -18.56 -4.60 10.51
C LYS A 43 -17.45 -4.38 11.53
N GLN A 44 -17.70 -4.67 12.80
CA GLN A 44 -16.62 -4.72 13.78
C GLN A 44 -15.75 -5.96 13.54
N ILE A 45 -14.47 -5.89 13.91
CA ILE A 45 -13.50 -7.00 13.78
C ILE A 45 -14.03 -8.28 14.45
N SER A 46 -14.85 -8.12 15.50
CA SER A 46 -15.53 -9.21 16.19
C SER A 46 -16.45 -10.03 15.28
N GLU A 47 -17.10 -9.38 14.31
CA GLU A 47 -18.07 -9.98 13.36
C GLU A 47 -17.45 -10.44 12.04
N PHE A 48 -16.13 -10.29 11.89
CA PHE A 48 -15.45 -10.75 10.68
C PHE A 48 -15.37 -12.29 10.68
N SER A 49 -15.76 -12.89 9.56
CA SER A 49 -15.46 -14.28 9.22
C SER A 49 -13.95 -14.53 9.19
N GLU A 50 -13.54 -15.80 9.25
CA GLU A 50 -12.11 -16.15 9.20
C GLU A 50 -11.39 -15.61 7.95
N GLN A 51 -12.08 -15.55 6.81
CA GLN A 51 -11.54 -14.95 5.58
C GLN A 51 -11.43 -13.43 5.68
N GLU A 52 -12.46 -12.73 6.18
CA GLU A 52 -12.42 -11.27 6.40
C GLU A 52 -11.32 -10.89 7.41
N ARG A 53 -11.13 -11.69 8.47
CA ARG A 53 -10.04 -11.52 9.45
C ARG A 53 -8.67 -11.76 8.82
N ALA A 54 -8.53 -12.78 7.98
CA ALA A 54 -7.30 -13.06 7.28
C ALA A 54 -6.92 -11.89 6.35
N MET A 55 -7.88 -11.32 5.62
CA MET A 55 -7.67 -10.14 4.79
C MET A 55 -7.31 -8.89 5.61
N TYR A 56 -8.02 -8.63 6.70
CA TYR A 56 -7.70 -7.51 7.60
C TYR A 56 -6.29 -7.64 8.19
N ARG A 57 -5.92 -8.86 8.60
CA ARG A 57 -4.58 -9.15 9.12
C ARG A 57 -3.52 -8.97 8.04
N ALA A 58 -3.78 -9.43 6.83
CA ALA A 58 -2.93 -9.25 5.65
C ALA A 58 -2.71 -7.76 5.35
N GLU A 59 -3.77 -6.94 5.35
CA GLU A 59 -3.65 -5.49 5.17
C GLU A 59 -2.79 -4.85 6.27
N LYS A 60 -3.08 -5.14 7.55
CA LYS A 60 -2.28 -4.60 8.66
C LYS A 60 -0.83 -5.06 8.61
N MET A 61 -0.58 -6.31 8.26
CA MET A 61 0.77 -6.83 8.06
C MET A 61 1.49 -6.05 6.97
N MET A 62 0.83 -5.81 5.83
CA MET A 62 1.41 -5.08 4.72
C MET A 62 1.74 -3.63 5.08
N ILE A 63 0.85 -2.95 5.82
CA ILE A 63 1.13 -1.58 6.32
C ILE A 63 2.37 -1.59 7.20
N SER A 64 2.46 -2.53 8.14
CA SER A 64 3.63 -2.66 9.02
C SER A 64 4.91 -3.02 8.27
N LEU A 65 4.83 -3.83 7.22
CA LEU A 65 5.97 -4.13 6.36
C LEU A 65 6.42 -2.91 5.57
N LEU A 66 5.48 -2.15 4.98
CA LEU A 66 5.76 -0.90 4.29
C LEU A 66 6.41 0.10 5.24
N GLN A 67 5.87 0.28 6.45
CA GLN A 67 6.41 1.17 7.48
C GLN A 67 7.82 0.77 7.94
N GLN A 68 8.13 -0.53 8.01
CA GLN A 68 9.47 -0.98 8.37
C GLN A 68 10.46 -0.85 7.20
N ALA A 69 9.98 -1.02 5.97
CA ALA A 69 10.81 -1.02 4.79
C ALA A 69 11.10 0.40 4.26
N ILE A 70 10.26 1.39 4.61
CA ILE A 70 10.49 2.82 4.31
C ILE A 70 10.82 3.59 5.58
N LYS A 71 11.60 4.68 5.46
CA LYS A 71 11.89 5.54 6.60
C LYS A 71 10.65 6.32 7.04
N GLU A 72 10.51 6.57 8.34
CA GLU A 72 9.40 7.31 8.92
C GLU A 72 9.23 8.71 8.29
N ASP A 73 10.33 9.41 7.99
CA ASP A 73 10.28 10.70 7.27
C ASP A 73 9.56 10.59 5.92
N ILE A 74 9.85 9.53 5.15
CA ILE A 74 9.18 9.27 3.86
C ILE A 74 7.70 8.97 4.10
N PHE A 75 7.39 8.16 5.12
CA PHE A 75 6.02 7.81 5.48
C PHE A 75 5.17 9.04 5.86
N ILE A 76 5.71 9.97 6.65
CA ILE A 76 5.04 11.22 7.04
C ILE A 76 4.87 12.15 5.84
N LEU A 77 5.83 12.17 4.91
CA LEU A 77 5.78 12.95 3.67
C LEU A 77 4.71 12.44 2.68
N LEU A 78 4.30 11.18 2.80
CA LEU A 78 3.25 10.61 1.97
C LEU A 78 1.88 11.02 2.52
N GLN A 79 1.10 11.78 1.77
CA GLN A 79 -0.32 11.97 2.06
C GLN A 79 -1.07 10.67 1.70
N HIS A 80 -1.36 9.83 2.69
CA HIS A 80 -1.99 8.53 2.49
C HIS A 80 -3.16 8.31 3.46
N ASP A 81 -4.15 7.54 3.02
CA ASP A 81 -5.41 7.27 3.75
C ASP A 81 -5.30 6.08 4.74
N LYS A 82 -4.09 5.84 5.28
CA LYS A 82 -3.77 4.73 6.22
C LYS A 82 -4.13 3.32 5.72
N THR A 83 -4.26 3.12 4.41
CA THR A 83 -4.45 1.80 3.78
C THR A 83 -3.17 1.34 3.09
N ALA A 84 -2.91 0.03 3.05
CA ALA A 84 -1.71 -0.53 2.41
C ALA A 84 -1.61 -0.08 0.94
N LYS A 85 -2.75 -0.10 0.23
CA LYS A 85 -2.84 0.38 -1.15
C LYS A 85 -2.56 1.87 -1.29
N SER A 86 -3.12 2.71 -0.42
CA SER A 86 -2.86 4.15 -0.50
C SER A 86 -1.40 4.48 -0.22
N ILE A 87 -0.75 3.79 0.72
CA ILE A 87 0.68 3.96 0.99
C ILE A 87 1.51 3.53 -0.22
N TRP A 88 1.20 2.37 -0.80
CA TRP A 88 1.89 1.85 -1.99
C TRP A 88 1.72 2.76 -3.21
N ASP A 89 0.49 3.22 -3.46
CA ASP A 89 0.18 4.13 -4.56
C ASP A 89 0.82 5.50 -4.36
N ALA A 90 0.76 6.05 -3.15
CA ALA A 90 1.43 7.31 -2.82
C ALA A 90 2.95 7.22 -3.01
N LEU A 91 3.57 6.07 -2.68
CA LEU A 91 4.98 5.81 -2.98
C LEU A 91 5.24 5.88 -4.49
N LYS A 92 4.44 5.14 -5.29
CA LYS A 92 4.55 5.20 -6.75
C LYS A 92 4.38 6.61 -7.29
N VAL A 93 3.37 7.36 -6.83
CA VAL A 93 3.14 8.75 -7.26
C VAL A 93 4.28 9.67 -6.84
N LYS A 94 4.86 9.48 -5.65
CA LYS A 94 5.96 10.32 -5.17
C LYS A 94 7.23 10.13 -6.00
N PHE A 95 7.57 8.87 -6.29
CA PHE A 95 8.81 8.51 -6.98
C PHE A 95 8.66 8.47 -8.51
N GLU A 96 7.59 7.87 -9.03
CA GLU A 96 7.29 7.77 -10.48
C GLU A 96 6.51 9.00 -10.99
N GLY A 97 5.59 9.54 -10.20
CA GLY A 97 4.81 10.74 -10.57
C GLY A 97 5.62 12.04 -10.57
N SER A 98 6.81 12.07 -9.94
CA SER A 98 7.75 13.19 -10.12
C SER A 98 8.28 13.30 -11.56
N GLU A 99 8.30 12.20 -12.33
CA GLU A 99 8.66 12.26 -13.75
C GLU A 99 7.54 12.88 -14.59
N ILE A 100 6.27 12.54 -14.30
CA ILE A 100 5.11 13.10 -15.02
C ILE A 100 4.90 14.59 -14.72
N CYS A 101 5.26 15.05 -13.52
CA CYS A 101 5.17 16.48 -13.17
C CYS A 101 6.21 17.35 -13.91
N ARG A 102 7.25 16.75 -14.49
CA ARG A 102 8.23 17.48 -15.30
C ARG A 102 7.77 17.67 -16.74
N GLU A 103 6.91 16.80 -17.25
CA GLU A 103 6.48 16.83 -18.66
C GLU A 103 5.26 17.75 -18.93
N ARG A 104 4.48 18.08 -17.89
CA ARG A 104 3.34 19.01 -18.05
C ARG A 104 3.71 20.50 -18.06
N THR A 105 4.88 20.87 -17.55
CA THR A 105 5.34 22.28 -17.55
C THR A 105 6.03 22.69 -18.86
N LEU A 106 6.32 21.75 -19.77
CA LEU A 106 6.95 22.03 -21.07
C LEU A 106 5.95 22.10 -22.25
N ARG A 107 4.64 22.00 -21.98
CA ARG A 107 3.58 22.11 -22.98
C ARG A 107 2.46 23.09 -22.59
N SER A 108 2.78 24.12 -21.80
CA SER A 108 1.88 25.24 -21.48
C SER A 108 2.45 26.54 -22.02
#